data_AF-A0A562IGS7-F1
#
_entry.id   AF-A0A562IGS7-F1
#
_cell.length_a   1.000
_cell.length_b   1.000
_cell.length_c   1.000
_cell.angle_alpha   90.00
_cell.angle_beta   90.00
_cell.angle_gamma   90.00
#
_symmetry.space_group_name_H-M   'P 1'
#
loop_
_entity.id
_entity.type
_entity.pdbx_description
1 polymer ?
#
loop_
_entity_poly.entity_id
_entity_poly.type
_entity_poly.pdbx_seq_one_letter_code
_entity_poly.pdbx_strand_id
1 'polypeptide(L)'
;MIINVRRALAALTAFAAVAVVGMPDAVAAGPVPINDLGSGTYLGFQGGLYPAGSNAMPGAHRTVGVNRALRVRPVDTAGNPSANGRYVLLSIGMSNTTQEFCSGGTGGQCAPFSFIGQAAADPQVNHDELAIVDGAAGGQTADTWDSPTDANYDRVRDTRLAPLGLTERQVQIAWVKVANAQPSVSLPAANADAYQLVTQQGNIMRALKKRYPNLQQVFVSSRIYGGYATTTLNPEPYAYETGFGVKWLIQAQLTQMSGGGTDPRAGNLDYNGTVAWAA
;
A
#
# COMPACT_ATOMS: atom_id res chain seq x y z
N MET A 1 -9.26 61.24 -55.43
CA MET A 1 -8.97 59.82 -55.15
C MET A 1 -9.53 59.57 -53.76
N ILE A 2 -10.53 58.74 -53.48
CA ILE A 2 -10.74 57.36 -53.91
C ILE A 2 -12.26 57.07 -53.89
N ILE A 3 -12.66 56.28 -54.88
CA ILE A 3 -14.00 55.71 -55.09
C ILE A 3 -14.14 54.45 -54.21
N ASN A 4 -15.23 54.39 -53.44
CA ASN A 4 -16.22 53.29 -53.35
C ASN A 4 -15.74 51.84 -53.16
N VAL A 5 -16.36 51.10 -52.22
CA VAL A 5 -17.19 49.91 -52.46
C VAL A 5 -17.37 49.08 -51.17
N ARG A 6 -18.64 48.81 -50.87
CA ARG A 6 -19.24 47.85 -49.93
C ARG A 6 -18.48 46.52 -49.78
N ARG A 7 -18.36 46.01 -48.55
CA ARG A 7 -18.56 44.57 -48.25
C ARG A 7 -19.09 44.39 -46.82
N ALA A 8 -20.28 43.83 -46.71
CA ALA A 8 -20.75 43.12 -45.52
C ALA A 8 -20.07 41.75 -45.48
N LEU A 9 -19.71 41.25 -44.29
CA LEU A 9 -19.63 39.81 -44.06
C LEU A 9 -19.82 39.47 -42.58
N ALA A 10 -20.66 38.47 -42.37
CA ALA A 10 -21.25 37.94 -41.15
C ALA A 10 -20.27 37.67 -40.00
N ALA A 11 -20.72 37.98 -38.78
CA ALA A 11 -20.16 37.44 -37.55
C ALA A 11 -20.51 35.94 -37.46
N LEU A 12 -19.51 35.07 -37.56
CA LEU A 12 -19.64 33.65 -37.31
C LEU A 12 -19.45 33.40 -35.80
N THR A 13 -20.54 33.43 -35.03
CA THR A 13 -20.52 32.86 -33.67
C THR A 13 -20.60 31.34 -33.79
N ALA A 14 -19.45 30.68 -33.74
CA ALA A 14 -19.39 29.24 -33.55
C ALA A 14 -19.82 28.91 -32.11
N PHE A 15 -21.08 28.51 -31.93
CA PHE A 15 -21.47 27.77 -30.73
C PHE A 15 -20.78 26.41 -30.79
N ALA A 16 -19.68 26.27 -30.05
CA ALA A 16 -19.17 24.96 -29.72
C ALA A 16 -20.20 24.30 -28.81
N ALA A 17 -21.04 23.44 -29.38
CA ALA A 17 -21.78 22.47 -28.59
C ALA A 17 -20.73 21.57 -27.94
N VAL A 18 -20.38 21.86 -26.69
CA VAL A 18 -19.71 20.88 -25.85
C VAL A 18 -20.72 19.77 -25.67
N ALA A 19 -20.57 18.72 -26.46
CA ALA A 19 -21.16 17.44 -26.12
C ALA A 19 -20.51 17.07 -24.77
N VAL A 20 -21.28 17.23 -23.69
CA VAL A 20 -21.04 16.43 -22.50
C VAL A 20 -21.22 15.00 -22.98
N VAL A 21 -20.11 14.38 -23.36
CA VAL A 21 -20.09 12.93 -23.53
C VAL A 21 -20.59 12.41 -22.20
N GLY A 22 -21.77 11.79 -22.21
CA GLY A 22 -22.34 11.19 -21.02
C GLY A 22 -21.28 10.31 -20.35
N MET A 23 -21.37 10.16 -19.03
CA MET A 23 -20.56 9.19 -18.31
C MET A 23 -20.49 7.91 -19.15
N PRO A 24 -19.29 7.37 -19.44
CA PRO A 24 -19.19 6.14 -20.20
C PRO A 24 -20.15 5.11 -19.61
N ASP A 25 -20.82 4.37 -20.49
CA ASP A 25 -21.80 3.34 -20.17
C ASP A 25 -21.41 2.62 -18.87
N ALA A 26 -22.37 2.55 -17.94
CA ALA A 26 -22.24 2.03 -16.59
C ALA A 26 -21.05 1.07 -16.45
N VAL A 27 -19.97 1.56 -15.83
CA VAL A 27 -18.82 0.75 -15.42
C VAL A 27 -19.40 -0.53 -14.84
N ALA A 28 -19.11 -1.68 -15.48
CA ALA A 28 -19.58 -2.97 -15.01
C ALA A 28 -19.38 -3.00 -13.50
N ALA A 29 -20.48 -3.14 -12.74
CA ALA A 29 -20.45 -3.02 -11.29
C ALA A 29 -19.26 -3.85 -10.78
N GLY A 30 -18.25 -3.15 -10.27
CA GLY A 30 -17.02 -3.80 -9.83
C GLY A 30 -17.35 -4.90 -8.84
N PRO A 31 -16.50 -5.93 -8.72
CA PRO A 31 -16.74 -6.95 -7.71
C PRO A 31 -16.94 -6.30 -6.34
N VAL A 32 -17.96 -6.77 -5.61
CA VAL A 32 -18.30 -6.26 -4.27
C VAL A 32 -17.03 -6.24 -3.40
N PRO A 33 -16.67 -5.12 -2.74
CA PRO A 33 -15.46 -5.04 -1.92
C PRO A 33 -15.36 -6.25 -0.98
N ILE A 34 -14.15 -6.78 -0.77
CA ILE A 34 -14.01 -8.03 -0.01
C ILE A 34 -14.57 -7.89 1.41
N ASN A 35 -14.45 -6.72 2.03
CA ASN A 35 -15.05 -6.44 3.34
C ASN A 35 -16.59 -6.44 3.30
N ASP A 36 -17.19 -6.09 2.16
CA ASP A 36 -18.64 -6.10 1.99
C ASP A 36 -19.17 -7.47 1.55
N LEU A 37 -18.32 -8.31 0.93
CA LEU A 37 -18.65 -9.72 0.70
C LEU A 37 -18.90 -10.47 2.01
N GLY A 38 -18.14 -10.16 3.07
CA GLY A 38 -18.25 -10.84 4.36
C GLY A 38 -18.14 -12.36 4.23
N SER A 39 -19.19 -13.09 4.65
CA SER A 39 -19.26 -14.55 4.51
C SER A 39 -19.55 -15.05 3.09
N GLY A 40 -19.88 -14.17 2.14
CA GLY A 40 -20.04 -14.48 0.72
C GLY A 40 -18.71 -14.77 0.02
N THR A 41 -18.76 -15.08 -1.28
CA THR A 41 -17.60 -15.55 -2.03
C THR A 41 -17.41 -14.85 -3.37
N TYR A 42 -16.15 -14.62 -3.75
CA TYR A 42 -15.71 -14.32 -5.11
C TYR A 42 -15.00 -15.55 -5.68
N LEU A 43 -15.54 -16.15 -6.75
CA LEU A 43 -14.95 -17.33 -7.40
C LEU A 43 -14.61 -18.48 -6.44
N GLY A 44 -15.44 -18.67 -5.40
CA GLY A 44 -15.26 -19.69 -4.36
C GLY A 44 -14.38 -19.25 -3.18
N PHE A 45 -13.75 -18.07 -3.23
CA PHE A 45 -12.96 -17.52 -2.12
C PHE A 45 -13.82 -16.63 -1.22
N GLN A 46 -13.85 -16.94 0.07
CA GLN A 46 -14.62 -16.17 1.05
C GLN A 46 -14.07 -14.75 1.25
N GLY A 47 -14.97 -13.77 1.27
CA GLY A 47 -14.68 -12.37 1.60
C GLY A 47 -14.33 -12.14 3.08
N GLY A 48 -14.45 -10.91 3.53
CA GLY A 48 -14.00 -10.40 4.84
C GLY A 48 -12.50 -10.11 4.87
N LEU A 49 -12.06 -9.22 5.77
CA LEU A 49 -10.64 -8.92 5.98
C LEU A 49 -9.89 -10.02 6.75
N TYR A 50 -10.62 -10.84 7.52
CA TYR A 50 -10.10 -11.89 8.40
C TYR A 50 -10.78 -13.23 8.12
N PRO A 51 -10.31 -14.35 8.72
CA PRO A 51 -10.97 -15.64 8.57
C PRO A 51 -12.46 -15.62 8.93
N ALA A 52 -13.21 -16.58 8.39
CA ALA A 52 -14.65 -16.75 8.59
C ALA A 52 -15.52 -15.57 8.10
N GLY A 53 -15.05 -14.81 7.09
CA GLY A 53 -15.83 -13.70 6.52
C GLY A 53 -15.91 -12.45 7.40
N SER A 54 -15.09 -12.36 8.46
CA SER A 54 -15.12 -11.26 9.42
C SER A 54 -14.31 -10.06 8.93
N ASN A 55 -14.76 -8.84 9.29
CA ASN A 55 -13.94 -7.62 9.21
C ASN A 55 -13.34 -7.23 10.57
N ALA A 56 -13.73 -7.93 11.64
CA ALA A 56 -13.13 -7.77 12.95
C ALA A 56 -11.88 -8.64 13.08
N MET A 57 -10.77 -8.01 13.46
CA MET A 57 -9.51 -8.70 13.75
C MET A 57 -9.71 -9.70 14.91
N PRO A 58 -9.21 -10.95 14.78
CA PRO A 58 -9.26 -11.93 15.88
C PRO A 58 -8.64 -11.39 17.18
N GLY A 59 -9.30 -11.61 18.31
CA GLY A 59 -8.93 -10.99 19.59
C GLY A 59 -7.50 -11.29 20.06
N ALA A 60 -7.03 -12.52 19.84
CA ALA A 60 -5.64 -12.90 20.15
C ALA A 60 -4.63 -12.09 19.32
N HIS A 61 -4.89 -11.94 18.02
CA HIS A 61 -4.04 -11.17 17.12
C HIS A 61 -4.07 -9.68 17.42
N ARG A 62 -5.26 -9.14 17.75
CA ARG A 62 -5.44 -7.77 18.21
C ARG A 62 -4.64 -7.48 19.47
N THR A 63 -4.67 -8.40 20.43
CA THR A 63 -3.93 -8.25 21.70
C THR A 63 -2.43 -8.18 21.44
N VAL A 64 -1.90 -9.03 20.55
CA VAL A 64 -0.51 -8.96 20.13
C VAL A 64 -0.21 -7.63 19.43
N GLY A 65 -1.07 -7.18 18.51
CA GLY A 65 -0.92 -5.90 17.83
C GLY A 65 -0.83 -4.72 18.79
N VAL A 66 -1.72 -4.65 19.78
CA VAL A 66 -1.67 -3.63 20.85
C VAL A 66 -0.37 -3.72 21.64
N ASN A 67 0.07 -4.93 22.02
CA ASN A 67 1.33 -5.12 22.73
C ASN A 67 2.57 -4.73 21.90
N ARG A 68 2.51 -4.87 20.56
CA ARG A 68 3.57 -4.41 19.64
C ARG A 68 3.54 -2.89 19.49
N ALA A 69 2.36 -2.28 19.40
CA ALA A 69 2.20 -0.82 19.37
C ALA A 69 2.78 -0.18 20.64
N LEU A 70 2.53 -0.75 21.83
CA LEU A 70 3.10 -0.27 23.09
C LEU A 70 4.65 -0.38 23.18
N ARG A 71 5.29 -1.12 22.26
CA ARG A 71 6.75 -1.20 22.16
C ARG A 71 7.33 -0.17 21.20
N VAL A 72 6.50 0.49 20.40
CA VAL A 72 6.94 1.60 19.56
C VAL A 72 7.32 2.76 20.47
N ARG A 73 8.56 3.20 20.36
CA ARG A 73 9.11 4.26 21.21
C ARG A 73 10.27 4.98 20.52
N PRO A 74 10.60 6.21 20.92
CA PRO A 74 11.80 6.90 20.44
C PRO A 74 13.09 6.07 20.65
N VAL A 75 13.88 5.94 19.59
CA VAL A 75 15.21 5.32 19.62
C VAL A 75 16.24 6.20 18.92
N ASP A 76 17.50 6.12 19.35
CA ASP A 76 18.62 6.79 18.70
C ASP A 76 18.97 6.16 17.35
N THR A 77 19.96 6.71 16.64
CA THR A 77 20.42 6.21 15.35
C THR A 77 21.13 4.84 15.43
N ALA A 78 21.53 4.40 16.63
CA ALA A 78 22.01 3.05 16.87
C ALA A 78 20.87 2.05 17.21
N GLY A 79 19.63 2.53 17.32
CA GLY A 79 18.44 1.74 17.63
C GLY A 79 18.23 1.48 19.11
N ASN A 80 18.92 2.19 20.01
CA ASN A 80 18.73 2.08 21.46
C ASN A 80 17.66 3.07 21.95
N PRO A 81 16.92 2.76 23.03
CA PRO A 81 15.94 3.68 23.60
C PRO A 81 16.57 5.03 23.96
N SER A 82 15.94 6.12 23.54
CA SER A 82 16.45 7.47 23.79
C SER A 82 15.31 8.47 23.87
N ALA A 83 15.24 9.27 24.95
CA ALA A 83 14.23 10.31 25.10
C ALA A 83 14.32 11.41 24.03
N ASN A 84 15.49 11.58 23.40
CA ASN A 84 15.70 12.51 22.28
C ASN A 84 15.70 11.76 20.93
N GLY A 85 15.29 10.50 20.93
CA GLY A 85 15.26 9.65 19.76
C GLY A 85 14.07 9.93 18.86
N ARG A 86 13.95 9.12 17.81
CA ARG A 86 12.79 9.12 16.92
C ARG A 86 12.34 7.70 16.64
N TYR A 87 11.11 7.55 16.18
CA TYR A 87 10.62 6.32 15.57
C TYR A 87 10.02 6.64 14.21
N VAL A 88 10.19 5.71 13.26
CA VAL A 88 9.82 5.94 11.86
C VAL A 88 8.66 5.03 11.47
N LEU A 89 7.65 5.64 10.84
CA LEU A 89 6.65 4.99 10.01
C LEU A 89 7.05 5.17 8.54
N LEU A 90 7.29 4.05 7.85
CA LEU A 90 7.81 4.04 6.49
C LEU A 90 6.82 3.40 5.51
N SER A 91 6.55 4.06 4.37
CA SER A 91 5.82 3.42 3.27
C SER A 91 6.72 2.50 2.43
N ILE A 92 6.16 1.41 1.92
CA ILE A 92 6.82 0.44 1.06
C ILE A 92 5.87 0.10 -0.09
N GLY A 93 6.36 0.28 -1.32
CA GLY A 93 5.62 -0.14 -2.51
C GLY A 93 5.77 0.75 -3.73
N MET A 94 4.74 0.70 -4.57
CA MET A 94 4.72 1.28 -5.92
C MET A 94 4.16 2.72 -5.95
N SER A 95 3.95 3.27 -7.15
CA SER A 95 3.43 4.64 -7.35
C SER A 95 2.13 4.92 -6.62
N ASN A 96 1.17 3.97 -6.59
CA ASN A 96 -0.09 4.16 -5.87
C ASN A 96 0.14 4.37 -4.36
N THR A 97 1.14 3.69 -3.80
CA THR A 97 1.54 3.87 -2.40
C THR A 97 2.05 5.28 -2.18
N THR A 98 2.99 5.78 -2.99
CA THR A 98 3.44 7.18 -2.92
C THR A 98 2.29 8.17 -3.11
N GLN A 99 1.38 7.92 -4.06
CA GLN A 99 0.25 8.80 -4.36
C GLN A 99 -0.69 8.96 -3.17
N GLU A 100 -1.03 7.85 -2.49
CA GLU A 100 -1.89 7.87 -1.31
C GLU A 100 -1.14 8.35 -0.06
N PHE A 101 0.13 7.99 0.07
CA PHE A 101 0.93 8.29 1.26
C PHE A 101 1.42 9.73 1.30
N CYS A 102 1.83 10.31 0.15
CA CYS A 102 2.36 11.67 0.07
C CYS A 102 1.89 12.50 -1.15
N SER A 103 1.32 11.88 -2.19
CA SER A 103 0.92 12.50 -3.48
C SER A 103 2.06 12.98 -4.40
N GLY A 104 3.33 12.95 -3.97
CA GLY A 104 4.47 13.33 -4.81
C GLY A 104 5.78 12.83 -4.24
N GLY A 105 6.54 12.06 -5.03
CA GLY A 105 7.85 11.57 -4.63
C GLY A 105 8.91 12.66 -4.81
N THR A 106 9.51 13.11 -3.71
CA THR A 106 10.64 14.08 -3.57
C THR A 106 10.34 15.53 -3.91
N GLY A 107 10.67 16.45 -2.99
CA GLY A 107 10.79 17.89 -3.30
C GLY A 107 10.17 18.88 -2.31
N GLY A 108 9.35 18.43 -1.36
CA GLY A 108 8.79 19.29 -0.30
C GLY A 108 7.27 19.41 -0.37
N GLN A 109 6.66 19.07 0.77
CA GLN A 109 5.24 19.03 1.11
C GLN A 109 4.40 17.97 0.39
N CYS A 110 3.99 16.97 1.17
CA CYS A 110 2.96 16.04 0.77
C CYS A 110 1.62 16.76 0.62
N ALA A 111 0.79 16.33 -0.33
CA ALA A 111 -0.49 17.00 -0.55
C ALA A 111 -1.39 16.89 0.70
N PRO A 112 -2.19 17.91 1.05
CA PRO A 112 -3.02 17.89 2.25
C PRO A 112 -3.96 16.67 2.35
N PHE A 113 -4.45 16.14 1.23
CA PHE A 113 -5.33 14.97 1.20
C PHE A 113 -4.61 13.62 1.39
N SER A 114 -3.29 13.59 1.26
CA SER A 114 -2.49 12.36 1.43
C SER A 114 -2.36 11.97 2.90
N PHE A 115 -1.94 10.75 3.18
CA PHE A 115 -1.74 10.28 4.57
C PHE A 115 -0.80 11.19 5.36
N ILE A 116 0.39 11.51 4.82
CA ILE A 116 1.33 12.42 5.49
C ILE A 116 0.72 13.81 5.63
N GLY A 117 0.01 14.31 4.61
CA GLY A 117 -0.64 15.63 4.67
C GLY A 117 -1.69 15.74 5.77
N GLN A 118 -2.53 14.71 5.92
CA GLN A 118 -3.51 14.61 6.99
C GLN A 118 -2.84 14.46 8.36
N ALA A 119 -1.84 13.58 8.48
CA ALA A 119 -1.11 13.37 9.72
C ALA A 119 -0.41 14.65 10.18
N ALA A 120 0.18 15.42 9.27
CA ALA A 120 0.82 16.70 9.56
C ALA A 120 -0.16 17.77 10.07
N ALA A 121 -1.44 17.68 9.72
CA ALA A 121 -2.48 18.61 10.17
C ALA A 121 -3.18 18.16 11.46
N ASP A 122 -3.02 16.91 11.88
CA ASP A 122 -3.70 16.33 13.02
C ASP A 122 -2.95 16.61 14.34
N PRO A 123 -3.53 17.35 15.30
CA PRO A 123 -2.89 17.64 16.58
C PRO A 123 -2.76 16.41 17.50
N GLN A 124 -3.41 15.29 17.18
CA GLN A 124 -3.28 14.03 17.92
C GLN A 124 -2.02 13.24 17.52
N VAL A 125 -1.38 13.59 16.40
CA VAL A 125 -0.13 12.99 15.97
C VAL A 125 1.03 13.59 16.77
N ASN A 126 1.96 12.74 17.20
CA ASN A 126 3.18 13.17 17.86
C ASN A 126 4.15 13.73 16.82
N HIS A 127 4.24 15.06 16.72
CA HIS A 127 5.08 15.74 15.71
C HIS A 127 6.56 15.85 16.09
N ASP A 128 6.92 15.55 17.34
CA ASP A 128 8.28 15.71 17.85
C ASP A 128 9.12 14.45 17.65
N GLU A 129 8.53 13.27 17.89
CA GLU A 129 9.25 12.00 17.94
C GLU A 129 8.95 11.08 16.75
N LEU A 130 7.76 11.17 16.15
CA LEU A 130 7.40 10.38 14.98
C LEU A 130 7.94 11.06 13.72
N ALA A 131 8.67 10.29 12.91
CA ALA A 131 8.92 10.64 11.52
C ALA A 131 8.08 9.75 10.60
N ILE A 132 7.34 10.35 9.67
CA ILE A 132 6.60 9.62 8.63
C ILE A 132 7.33 9.84 7.30
N VAL A 133 7.76 8.76 6.66
CA VAL A 133 8.68 8.81 5.51
C VAL A 133 8.10 8.02 4.34
N ASP A 134 8.02 8.65 3.17
CA ASP A 134 7.63 7.97 1.94
C ASP A 134 8.82 7.21 1.33
N GLY A 135 8.87 5.89 1.58
CA GLY A 135 9.86 4.98 1.00
C GLY A 135 9.44 4.41 -0.35
N ALA A 136 8.13 4.36 -0.61
CA ALA A 136 7.56 3.92 -1.88
C ALA A 136 8.09 4.74 -3.07
N ALA A 137 8.03 4.14 -4.25
CA ALA A 137 8.43 4.80 -5.48
C ALA A 137 7.71 4.25 -6.72
N GLY A 138 7.58 5.11 -7.73
CA GLY A 138 6.98 4.72 -9.00
C GLY A 138 7.70 3.56 -9.66
N GLY A 139 6.92 2.64 -10.24
CA GLY A 139 7.43 1.45 -10.93
C GLY A 139 8.02 0.36 -10.03
N GLN A 140 8.03 0.54 -8.70
CA GLN A 140 8.60 -0.43 -7.77
C GLN A 140 7.52 -1.43 -7.30
N THR A 141 7.29 -2.46 -8.11
CA THR A 141 6.34 -3.57 -7.88
C THR A 141 6.82 -4.53 -6.78
N ALA A 142 5.98 -5.49 -6.39
CA ALA A 142 6.23 -6.37 -5.24
C ALA A 142 7.58 -7.11 -5.29
N ASP A 143 8.00 -7.57 -6.47
CA ASP A 143 9.26 -8.26 -6.75
C ASP A 143 10.51 -7.41 -6.53
N THR A 144 10.37 -6.09 -6.41
CA THR A 144 11.51 -5.17 -6.16
C THR A 144 11.71 -4.83 -4.68
N TRP A 145 10.99 -5.55 -3.80
CA TRP A 145 11.03 -5.40 -2.34
C TRP A 145 11.13 -6.74 -1.61
N ASP A 146 11.11 -7.86 -2.31
CA ASP A 146 10.91 -9.19 -1.74
C ASP A 146 12.23 -9.84 -1.26
N SER A 147 13.37 -9.21 -1.52
CA SER A 147 14.66 -9.55 -0.94
C SER A 147 15.25 -8.39 -0.13
N PRO A 148 15.87 -8.65 1.05
CA PRO A 148 16.58 -7.63 1.81
C PRO A 148 17.74 -6.98 1.04
N THR A 149 18.20 -7.59 -0.07
CA THR A 149 19.26 -7.04 -0.93
C THR A 149 18.71 -6.22 -2.10
N ASP A 150 17.39 -6.05 -2.21
CA ASP A 150 16.82 -5.26 -3.29
C ASP A 150 17.23 -3.79 -3.19
N ALA A 151 17.55 -3.21 -4.34
CA ALA A 151 18.09 -1.85 -4.45
C ALA A 151 17.16 -0.78 -3.84
N ASN A 152 15.86 -1.05 -3.76
CA ASN A 152 14.90 -0.13 -3.15
C ASN A 152 15.19 0.14 -1.67
N TYR A 153 15.66 -0.85 -0.92
CA TYR A 153 15.98 -0.64 0.48
C TYR A 153 17.20 0.27 0.65
N ASP A 154 18.22 0.12 -0.19
CA ASP A 154 19.39 1.00 -0.20
C ASP A 154 19.01 2.42 -0.65
N ARG A 155 18.15 2.54 -1.66
CA ARG A 155 17.56 3.82 -2.07
C ARG A 155 16.82 4.49 -0.90
N VAL A 156 16.00 3.76 -0.14
CA VAL A 156 15.28 4.30 1.01
C VAL A 156 16.27 4.77 2.09
N ARG A 157 17.26 3.94 2.44
CA ARG A 157 18.31 4.30 3.39
C ARG A 157 18.99 5.60 2.99
N ASP A 158 19.46 5.69 1.76
CA ASP A 158 20.37 6.76 1.33
C ASP A 158 19.63 8.04 0.94
N THR A 159 18.42 7.93 0.38
CA THR A 159 17.72 9.06 -0.24
C THR A 159 16.44 9.49 0.49
N ARG A 160 16.02 8.76 1.52
CA ARG A 160 14.83 9.08 2.32
C ARG A 160 15.14 9.21 3.81
N LEU A 161 15.87 8.25 4.37
CA LEU A 161 16.18 8.25 5.80
C LEU A 161 17.40 9.14 6.13
N ALA A 162 18.54 8.89 5.48
CA ALA A 162 19.79 9.59 5.79
C ALA A 162 19.71 11.13 5.68
N PRO A 163 19.03 11.73 4.68
CA PRO A 163 18.89 13.19 4.60
C PRO A 163 18.11 13.82 5.77
N LEU A 164 17.32 13.02 6.48
CA LEU A 164 16.58 13.43 7.68
C LEU A 164 17.34 13.12 8.98
N GLY A 165 18.59 12.64 8.88
CA GLY A 165 19.36 12.14 10.02
C GLY A 165 18.80 10.85 10.62
N LEU A 166 17.95 10.13 9.88
CA LEU A 166 17.31 8.88 10.31
C LEU A 166 18.08 7.65 9.83
N THR A 167 17.91 6.53 10.52
CA THR A 167 18.47 5.24 10.12
C THR A 167 17.41 4.15 10.02
N GLU A 168 17.73 3.06 9.32
CA GLU A 168 16.89 1.86 9.25
C GLU A 168 16.57 1.26 10.63
N ARG A 169 17.43 1.51 11.64
CA ARG A 169 17.23 1.05 13.02
C ARG A 169 16.11 1.81 13.74
N GLN A 170 15.71 2.97 13.25
CA GLN A 170 14.62 3.76 13.82
C GLN A 170 13.26 3.40 13.19
N VAL A 171 13.24 2.62 12.11
CA VAL A 171 12.01 2.11 11.50
C VAL A 171 11.38 1.06 12.41
N GLN A 172 10.18 1.39 12.89
CA GLN A 172 9.41 0.57 13.82
C GLN A 172 8.03 0.20 13.29
N ILE A 173 7.54 0.96 12.30
CA ILE A 173 6.25 0.73 11.64
C ILE A 173 6.46 0.79 10.12
N ALA A 174 5.81 -0.09 9.37
CA ALA A 174 5.76 0.00 7.91
C ALA A 174 4.32 -0.03 7.40
N TRP A 175 4.03 0.75 6.36
CA TRP A 175 2.84 0.59 5.53
C TRP A 175 3.25 -0.04 4.20
N VAL A 176 2.87 -1.29 3.97
CA VAL A 176 3.12 -2.01 2.73
C VAL A 176 1.87 -1.97 1.83
N LYS A 177 2.07 -1.54 0.58
CA LYS A 177 1.05 -1.65 -0.46
C LYS A 177 1.74 -1.95 -1.78
N VAL A 178 1.52 -3.16 -2.29
CA VAL A 178 2.23 -3.67 -3.47
C VAL A 178 1.29 -4.39 -4.41
N ALA A 179 1.66 -4.41 -5.69
CA ALA A 179 1.09 -5.26 -6.72
C ALA A 179 2.17 -5.57 -7.77
N ASN A 180 1.85 -6.48 -8.68
CA ASN A 180 2.66 -6.77 -9.86
C ASN A 180 2.15 -5.99 -11.07
N ALA A 181 3.07 -5.61 -11.94
CA ALA A 181 2.74 -5.00 -13.22
C ALA A 181 2.31 -6.08 -14.22
N GLN A 182 1.37 -5.72 -15.09
CA GLN A 182 0.89 -6.52 -16.22
C GLN A 182 0.46 -7.95 -15.84
N PRO A 183 -0.37 -8.11 -14.79
CA PRO A 183 -0.93 -9.43 -14.47
C PRO A 183 -1.79 -9.94 -15.64
N SER A 184 -1.87 -11.26 -15.79
CA SER A 184 -2.49 -11.92 -16.94
C SER A 184 -3.31 -13.16 -16.61
N VAL A 185 -3.22 -13.67 -15.37
CA VAL A 185 -3.92 -14.86 -14.91
C VAL A 185 -4.71 -14.54 -13.64
N SER A 186 -6.04 -14.50 -13.79
CA SER A 186 -6.98 -14.21 -12.69
C SER A 186 -7.36 -15.48 -11.93
N LEU A 187 -7.90 -15.31 -10.73
CA LEU A 187 -8.51 -16.40 -9.98
C LEU A 187 -9.67 -17.08 -10.77
N PRO A 188 -9.99 -18.36 -10.51
CA PRO A 188 -9.38 -19.26 -9.53
C PRO A 188 -8.23 -20.10 -10.11
N ALA A 189 -7.63 -19.71 -11.24
CA ALA A 189 -6.58 -20.49 -11.87
C ALA A 189 -5.44 -20.82 -10.88
N ALA A 190 -4.90 -22.04 -10.94
CA ALA A 190 -3.92 -22.52 -9.95
C ALA A 190 -2.64 -21.66 -9.91
N ASN A 191 -2.32 -20.99 -11.03
CA ASN A 191 -1.20 -20.08 -11.23
C ASN A 191 -1.64 -18.60 -11.30
N ALA A 192 -2.77 -18.23 -10.69
CA ALA A 192 -3.23 -16.84 -10.66
C ALA A 192 -2.20 -15.88 -10.04
N ASP A 193 -2.12 -14.67 -10.58
CA ASP A 193 -1.19 -13.61 -10.14
C ASP A 193 -1.38 -13.26 -8.66
N ALA A 194 -2.60 -13.37 -8.13
CA ALA A 194 -2.89 -13.17 -6.72
C ALA A 194 -2.07 -14.11 -5.81
N TYR A 195 -1.80 -15.35 -6.25
CA TYR A 195 -1.01 -16.31 -5.49
C TYR A 195 0.48 -16.01 -5.54
N GLN A 196 1.00 -15.52 -6.68
CA GLN A 196 2.37 -15.01 -6.77
C GLN A 196 2.56 -13.82 -5.82
N LEU A 197 1.57 -12.93 -5.76
CA LEU A 197 1.61 -11.77 -4.87
C LEU A 197 1.67 -12.17 -3.39
N VAL A 198 0.96 -13.24 -2.96
CA VAL A 198 1.08 -13.76 -1.58
C VAL A 198 2.51 -14.18 -1.27
N THR A 199 3.17 -14.90 -2.18
CA THR A 199 4.56 -15.32 -2.01
C THR A 199 5.48 -14.11 -1.84
N GLN A 200 5.35 -13.12 -2.71
CA GLN A 200 6.16 -11.89 -2.66
C GLN A 200 5.88 -11.08 -1.40
N GLN A 201 4.61 -10.96 -0.98
CA GLN A 201 4.26 -10.27 0.26
C GLN A 201 4.88 -10.95 1.48
N GLY A 202 4.88 -12.29 1.54
CA GLY A 202 5.57 -13.01 2.61
C GLY A 202 7.09 -12.78 2.60
N ASN A 203 7.68 -12.74 1.41
CA ASN A 203 9.10 -12.41 1.22
C ASN A 203 9.42 -10.98 1.68
N ILE A 204 8.59 -10.00 1.30
CA ILE A 204 8.67 -8.61 1.77
C ILE A 204 8.62 -8.56 3.30
N MET A 205 7.70 -9.27 3.96
CA MET A 205 7.63 -9.28 5.43
C MET A 205 8.94 -9.74 6.09
N ARG A 206 9.63 -10.73 5.51
CA ARG A 206 10.94 -11.21 5.96
C ARG A 206 12.05 -10.22 5.64
N ALA A 207 12.05 -9.64 4.45
CA ALA A 207 13.02 -8.61 4.04
C ALA A 207 12.94 -7.38 4.97
N LEU A 208 11.73 -6.90 5.25
CA LEU A 208 11.47 -5.79 6.18
C LEU A 208 12.05 -6.08 7.57
N LYS A 209 11.81 -7.28 8.13
CA LYS A 209 12.33 -7.61 9.47
C LYS A 209 13.86 -7.66 9.50
N LYS A 210 14.50 -8.07 8.41
CA LYS A 210 15.97 -8.08 8.29
C LYS A 210 16.55 -6.68 8.11
N ARG A 211 15.90 -5.79 7.35
CA ARG A 211 16.34 -4.40 7.15
C ARG A 211 16.07 -3.51 8.35
N TYR A 212 14.94 -3.71 9.01
CA TYR A 212 14.44 -2.87 10.09
C TYR A 212 14.39 -3.69 11.38
N PRO A 213 15.50 -3.81 12.13
CA PRO A 213 15.60 -4.72 13.27
C PRO A 213 14.58 -4.40 14.39
N ASN A 214 14.25 -3.11 14.57
CA ASN A 214 13.29 -2.63 15.57
C ASN A 214 11.82 -2.65 15.09
N LEU A 215 11.54 -3.14 13.87
CA LEU A 215 10.18 -3.23 13.33
C LEU A 215 9.24 -4.02 14.25
N GLN A 216 8.15 -3.36 14.65
CA GLN A 216 7.10 -3.90 15.52
C GLN A 216 5.85 -4.28 14.74
N GLN A 217 5.43 -3.42 13.80
CA GLN A 217 4.15 -3.55 13.10
C GLN A 217 4.29 -3.26 11.61
N VAL A 218 3.54 -4.01 10.81
CA VAL A 218 3.37 -3.77 9.38
C VAL A 218 1.88 -3.70 9.10
N PHE A 219 1.43 -2.59 8.52
CA PHE A 219 0.07 -2.45 8.01
C PHE A 219 0.09 -2.70 6.51
N VAL A 220 -0.80 -3.56 6.02
CA VAL A 220 -0.82 -3.99 4.62
C VAL A 220 -2.13 -3.54 3.98
N SER A 221 -2.04 -2.84 2.86
CA SER A 221 -3.21 -2.43 2.09
C SER A 221 -3.20 -3.09 0.71
N SER A 222 -4.40 -3.41 0.23
CA SER A 222 -4.58 -3.84 -1.14
C SER A 222 -4.36 -2.68 -2.11
N ARG A 223 -4.28 -3.01 -3.40
CA ARG A 223 -4.37 -2.02 -4.45
C ARG A 223 -5.75 -1.34 -4.41
N ILE A 224 -5.79 -0.06 -4.80
CA ILE A 224 -7.05 0.67 -4.99
C ILE A 224 -7.83 0.08 -6.16
N TYR A 225 -9.12 0.44 -6.22
CA TYR A 225 -10.01 0.07 -7.33
C TYR A 225 -9.40 0.42 -8.69
N GLY A 226 -9.29 -0.59 -9.56
CA GLY A 226 -8.65 -0.48 -10.87
C GLY A 226 -9.63 -0.27 -12.03
N GLY A 227 -10.94 -0.12 -11.78
CA GLY A 227 -11.94 -0.17 -12.84
C GLY A 227 -11.94 1.03 -13.81
N TYR A 228 -11.27 2.12 -13.45
CA TYR A 228 -11.02 3.25 -14.35
C TYR A 228 -9.68 3.16 -15.10
N ALA A 229 -8.95 2.06 -14.97
CA ALA A 229 -7.68 1.88 -15.66
C ALA A 229 -7.90 1.79 -17.18
N THR A 230 -7.20 2.63 -17.94
CA THR A 230 -7.17 2.60 -19.41
C THR A 230 -5.95 1.85 -19.95
N THR A 231 -5.11 1.30 -19.06
CA THR A 231 -3.89 0.57 -19.39
C THR A 231 -3.91 -0.83 -18.80
N THR A 232 -3.06 -1.71 -19.31
CA THR A 232 -2.88 -3.07 -18.79
C THR A 232 -1.94 -3.14 -17.58
N LEU A 233 -1.55 -2.00 -16.99
CA LEU A 233 -0.55 -1.98 -15.93
C LEU A 233 -0.96 -2.85 -14.73
N ASN A 234 -2.20 -2.72 -14.27
CA ASN A 234 -2.85 -3.63 -13.32
C ASN A 234 -4.34 -3.22 -13.30
N PRO A 235 -5.19 -3.68 -14.23
CA PRO A 235 -6.61 -3.36 -14.24
C PRO A 235 -7.41 -4.30 -13.32
N GLU A 236 -8.73 -4.15 -13.27
CA GLU A 236 -9.59 -5.21 -12.73
C GLU A 236 -9.58 -6.45 -13.66
N PRO A 237 -9.74 -7.68 -13.12
CA PRO A 237 -9.99 -8.01 -11.72
C PRO A 237 -8.73 -8.08 -10.84
N TYR A 238 -7.53 -7.93 -11.42
CA TYR A 238 -6.28 -8.14 -10.70
C TYR A 238 -6.06 -7.17 -9.55
N ALA A 239 -6.52 -5.91 -9.72
CA ALA A 239 -6.49 -4.91 -8.66
C ALA A 239 -7.32 -5.35 -7.45
N TYR A 240 -8.56 -5.78 -7.67
CA TYR A 240 -9.43 -6.35 -6.65
C TYR A 240 -8.85 -7.61 -6.01
N GLU A 241 -8.27 -8.51 -6.80
CA GLU A 241 -7.68 -9.75 -6.32
C GLU A 241 -6.47 -9.56 -5.40
N THR A 242 -5.82 -8.38 -5.42
CA THR A 242 -4.81 -8.04 -4.41
C THR A 242 -5.38 -7.99 -3.00
N GLY A 243 -6.68 -7.72 -2.84
CA GLY A 243 -7.37 -7.79 -1.54
C GLY A 243 -7.35 -9.20 -0.95
N PHE A 244 -7.54 -10.22 -1.79
CA PHE A 244 -7.38 -11.61 -1.37
C PHE A 244 -5.92 -11.93 -1.01
N GLY A 245 -4.95 -11.39 -1.77
CA GLY A 245 -3.53 -11.51 -1.42
C GLY A 245 -3.23 -11.03 0.01
N VAL A 246 -3.70 -9.82 0.35
CA VAL A 246 -3.53 -9.24 1.70
C VAL A 246 -4.25 -10.08 2.77
N LYS A 247 -5.51 -10.45 2.52
CA LYS A 247 -6.29 -11.31 3.42
C LYS A 247 -5.55 -12.63 3.70
N TRP A 248 -5.04 -13.29 2.65
CA TRP A 248 -4.35 -14.57 2.76
C TRP A 248 -3.01 -14.45 3.48
N LEU A 249 -2.26 -13.36 3.28
CA LEU A 249 -1.03 -13.08 4.04
C LEU A 249 -1.32 -12.99 5.56
N ILE A 250 -2.32 -12.20 5.95
CA ILE A 250 -2.70 -12.04 7.36
C ILE A 250 -3.23 -13.35 7.92
N GLN A 251 -4.05 -14.07 7.16
CA GLN A 251 -4.56 -15.39 7.55
C GLN A 251 -3.43 -16.42 7.71
N ALA A 252 -2.41 -16.41 6.86
CA ALA A 252 -1.24 -17.27 6.99
C ALA A 252 -0.48 -17.00 8.29
N GLN A 253 -0.26 -15.72 8.64
CA GLN A 253 0.35 -15.37 9.92
C GLN A 253 -0.53 -15.80 11.10
N LEU A 254 -1.84 -15.53 11.07
CA LEU A 254 -2.78 -16.00 12.11
C LEU A 254 -2.70 -17.51 12.31
N THR A 255 -2.75 -18.26 11.23
CA THR A 255 -2.74 -19.73 11.22
C THR A 255 -1.43 -20.26 11.80
N GLN A 256 -0.30 -19.72 11.38
CA GLN A 256 1.00 -20.15 11.89
C GLN A 256 1.11 -19.86 13.40
N MET A 257 0.66 -18.70 13.84
CA MET A 257 0.75 -18.28 15.24
C MET A 257 -0.22 -19.03 16.15
N SER A 258 -1.26 -19.66 15.59
CA SER A 258 -2.14 -20.59 16.30
C SER A 258 -1.70 -22.06 16.20
N GLY A 259 -0.50 -22.34 15.67
CA GLY A 259 0.05 -23.71 15.56
C GLY A 259 -0.37 -24.48 14.31
N GLY A 260 -0.98 -23.83 13.32
CA GLY A 260 -1.38 -24.44 12.04
C GLY A 260 -0.23 -24.67 11.06
N GLY A 261 1.00 -24.29 11.43
CA GLY A 261 2.19 -24.47 10.60
C GLY A 261 2.42 -23.33 9.59
N THR A 262 3.45 -23.49 8.78
CA THR A 262 3.88 -22.50 7.78
C THR A 262 3.03 -22.62 6.52
N ASP A 263 2.49 -21.49 6.03
CA ASP A 263 1.78 -21.47 4.74
C ASP A 263 2.77 -21.74 3.58
N PRO A 264 2.45 -22.65 2.65
CA PRO A 264 3.36 -23.05 1.59
C PRO A 264 3.65 -21.95 0.55
N ARG A 265 2.81 -20.90 0.47
CA ARG A 265 3.00 -19.77 -0.45
C ARG A 265 3.63 -18.59 0.26
N ALA A 266 3.00 -18.12 1.34
CA ALA A 266 3.49 -16.97 2.08
C ALA A 266 4.83 -17.25 2.81
N GLY A 267 5.11 -18.52 3.12
CA GLY A 267 6.30 -18.94 3.85
C GLY A 267 6.21 -18.58 5.33
N ASN A 268 7.36 -18.61 6.01
CA ASN A 268 7.41 -18.37 7.46
C ASN A 268 7.07 -16.92 7.80
N LEU A 269 6.01 -16.73 8.58
CA LEU A 269 5.45 -15.48 9.08
C LEU A 269 5.37 -15.43 10.61
N ASP A 270 6.21 -16.20 11.33
CA ASP A 270 6.30 -16.14 12.79
C ASP A 270 6.75 -14.75 13.26
N TYR A 271 5.84 -14.02 13.91
CA TYR A 271 6.11 -12.66 14.40
C TYR A 271 6.92 -12.62 15.71
N ASN A 272 7.30 -13.76 16.28
CA ASN A 272 8.18 -13.83 17.44
C ASN A 272 9.66 -13.78 17.07
N GLY A 273 10.01 -13.90 15.77
CA GLY A 273 11.40 -13.75 15.35
C GLY A 273 11.62 -13.54 13.85
N THR A 274 10.79 -14.12 12.98
CA THR A 274 11.05 -14.13 11.53
C THR A 274 10.53 -12.89 10.82
N VAL A 275 9.34 -12.42 11.20
CA VAL A 275 8.71 -11.22 10.63
C VAL A 275 8.20 -10.29 11.75
N ALA A 276 7.62 -9.16 11.39
CA ALA A 276 6.83 -8.34 12.30
C ALA A 276 5.35 -8.75 12.28
N TRP A 277 4.59 -8.29 13.28
CA TRP A 277 3.14 -8.45 13.31
C TRP A 277 2.50 -7.68 12.15
N ALA A 278 1.55 -8.29 11.45
CA ALA A 278 0.89 -7.74 10.28
C ALA A 278 -0.62 -7.57 10.48
N ALA A 279 -1.20 -6.52 9.91
CA ALA A 279 -2.66 -6.29 9.87
C ALA A 279 -3.09 -5.48 8.65
#